data_AF-A0A820T131-F1
#
_entry.id   AF-A0A820T131-F1
#
_cell.length_a   1.000
_cell.length_b   1.000
_cell.length_c   1.000
_cell.angle_alpha   90.00
_cell.angle_beta   90.00
_cell.angle_gamma   90.00
#
_symmetry.space_group_name_H-M   'P 1'
#
loop_
_entity.id
_entity.type
_entity.pdbx_description
1 polymer ?
#
loop_
_entity_poly.entity_id
_entity_poly.type
_entity_poly.pdbx_seq_one_letter_code
_entity_poly.pdbx_strand_id
1 'polypeptide(L)'
;MILGDALHGNSTLEELYILSNQLCDLSVYYLTQSLVFTNFNLKKLNLADNEITDDGVQYLTDGLRTNETLTHLWLDNNKISNKGMQLLIDVLIKNNTTLSNLHVRENKLIDDSSISFLMDMFERNHSLKTLSISNCALSERGKAILKEAISTKQEFNLDI
;
A
#
# COMPACT_ATOMS: atom_id res chain seq x y z
N MET A 1 25.27 -0.18 3.87
CA MET A 1 25.03 -1.47 3.18
C MET A 1 23.53 -1.59 3.06
N ILE A 2 23.04 -1.35 1.85
CA ILE A 2 21.66 -0.93 1.60
C ILE A 2 20.78 -2.18 1.56
N LEU A 3 19.63 -2.17 2.22
CA LEU A 3 18.73 -3.33 2.28
C LEU A 3 18.40 -3.91 0.89
N GLY A 4 18.34 -3.02 -0.12
CA GLY A 4 18.18 -3.41 -1.53
C GLY A 4 19.30 -4.31 -2.06
N ASP A 5 20.55 -4.14 -1.64
CA ASP A 5 21.67 -5.00 -2.03
C ASP A 5 21.56 -6.39 -1.42
N ALA A 6 21.09 -6.48 -0.16
CA ALA A 6 20.88 -7.76 0.52
C ALA A 6 19.74 -8.59 -0.10
N LEU A 7 18.82 -7.92 -0.80
CA LEU A 7 17.73 -8.54 -1.53
C LEU A 7 18.06 -8.79 -3.02
N HIS A 8 19.17 -8.24 -3.54
CA HIS A 8 19.62 -8.24 -4.94
C HIS A 8 20.03 -9.63 -5.51
N GLY A 9 19.27 -10.66 -5.23
CA GLY A 9 19.61 -12.05 -5.56
C GLY A 9 18.96 -13.07 -4.64
N ASN A 10 18.16 -12.60 -3.68
CA ASN A 10 17.37 -13.48 -2.85
C ASN A 10 16.10 -13.88 -3.61
N SER A 11 16.13 -15.09 -4.18
CA SER A 11 14.98 -15.70 -4.87
C SER A 11 14.12 -16.56 -3.94
N THR A 12 14.42 -16.62 -2.65
CA THR A 12 13.70 -17.51 -1.71
C THR A 12 12.82 -16.76 -0.72
N LEU A 13 13.09 -15.47 -0.49
CA LEU A 13 12.39 -14.69 0.51
C LEU A 13 10.98 -14.34 0.03
N GLU A 14 9.98 -14.89 0.70
CA GLU A 14 8.57 -14.62 0.41
C GLU A 14 7.98 -13.51 1.28
N GLU A 15 8.56 -13.25 2.45
CA GLU A 15 8.05 -12.29 3.43
C GLU A 15 9.18 -11.42 3.98
N LEU A 16 8.98 -10.11 4.00
CA LEU A 16 9.95 -9.13 4.51
C LEU A 16 9.26 -8.15 5.45
N TYR A 17 9.71 -8.13 6.70
CA TYR A 17 9.19 -7.27 7.75
C TYR A 17 10.28 -6.30 8.20
N ILE A 18 10.09 -5.01 7.96
CA ILE A 18 11.05 -3.97 8.33
C ILE A 18 10.33 -2.90 9.14
N LEU A 19 9.85 -3.25 10.33
CA LEU A 19 9.10 -2.32 11.18
C LEU A 19 10.06 -1.43 11.98
N SER A 20 9.73 -0.14 12.15
CA SER A 20 10.43 0.76 13.09
C SER A 20 11.94 0.92 12.82
N ASN A 21 12.35 0.96 11.56
CA ASN A 21 13.77 1.10 11.18
C ASN A 21 14.13 2.50 10.68
N GLN A 22 13.24 3.49 10.82
CA GLN A 22 13.41 4.85 10.28
C GLN A 22 13.80 4.82 8.80
N LEU A 23 13.19 3.90 8.04
CA LEU A 23 13.38 3.84 6.59
C LEU A 23 12.75 5.09 5.97
N CYS A 24 13.53 6.17 5.89
CA CYS A 24 13.15 7.35 5.11
C CYS A 24 12.88 6.95 3.66
N ASP A 25 12.23 7.84 2.88
CA ASP A 25 11.82 7.56 1.50
C ASP A 25 12.96 7.05 0.60
N LEU A 26 14.21 7.43 0.88
CA LEU A 26 15.40 6.92 0.18
C LEU A 26 15.63 5.41 0.39
N SER A 27 15.34 4.89 1.58
CA SER A 27 15.45 3.45 1.85
C SER A 27 14.35 2.68 1.12
N VAL A 28 13.15 3.26 1.04
CA VAL A 28 12.04 2.72 0.25
C VAL A 28 12.39 2.69 -1.23
N TYR A 29 13.04 3.73 -1.76
CA TYR A 29 13.54 3.74 -3.13
C TYR A 29 14.42 2.52 -3.43
N TYR A 30 15.44 2.26 -2.60
CA TYR A 30 16.33 1.12 -2.82
C TYR A 30 15.64 -0.24 -2.67
N LEU A 31 14.69 -0.35 -1.74
CA LEU A 31 13.87 -1.54 -1.60
C LEU A 31 13.04 -1.78 -2.88
N THR A 32 12.38 -0.75 -3.40
CA THR A 32 11.65 -0.83 -4.67
C THR A 32 12.54 -1.29 -5.82
N GLN A 33 13.77 -0.74 -5.94
CA GLN A 33 14.68 -1.20 -6.99
C GLN A 33 14.93 -2.71 -6.89
N SER A 34 15.08 -3.25 -5.67
CA SER A 34 15.24 -4.69 -5.51
C SER A 34 13.97 -5.49 -5.86
N LEU A 35 12.79 -5.02 -5.46
CA LEU A 35 11.49 -5.63 -5.82
C LEU A 35 11.26 -5.68 -7.33
N VAL A 36 11.73 -4.67 -8.06
CA VAL A 36 11.55 -4.56 -9.51
C VAL A 36 12.54 -5.42 -10.27
N PHE A 37 13.82 -5.40 -9.87
CA PHE A 37 14.89 -5.95 -10.70
C PHE A 37 15.35 -7.35 -10.27
N THR A 38 15.10 -7.75 -9.03
CA THR A 38 15.78 -8.93 -8.46
C THR A 38 14.91 -9.87 -7.66
N ASN A 39 13.82 -9.39 -7.05
CA ASN A 39 13.01 -10.21 -6.18
C ASN A 39 11.61 -10.43 -6.77
N PHE A 40 11.45 -11.58 -7.43
CA PHE A 40 10.21 -12.04 -8.04
C PHE A 40 9.49 -13.10 -7.20
N ASN A 41 9.79 -13.22 -5.90
CA ASN A 41 9.14 -14.19 -5.02
C ASN A 41 8.56 -13.56 -3.76
N LEU A 42 8.87 -12.29 -3.47
CA LEU A 42 8.29 -11.60 -2.34
C LEU A 42 6.78 -11.44 -2.52
N LYS A 43 6.03 -11.99 -1.58
CA LYS A 43 4.56 -11.97 -1.51
C LYS A 43 4.06 -10.99 -0.46
N LYS A 44 4.82 -10.78 0.61
CA LYS A 44 4.43 -9.98 1.76
C LYS A 44 5.50 -8.97 2.14
N LEU A 45 5.13 -7.70 2.19
CA LEU A 45 6.04 -6.61 2.54
C LEU A 45 5.42 -5.72 3.62
N ASN A 46 6.06 -5.68 4.78
CA ASN A 46 5.66 -4.82 5.87
C ASN A 46 6.68 -3.69 6.09
N LEU A 47 6.19 -2.47 5.91
CA LEU A 47 6.90 -1.20 6.05
C LEU A 47 6.23 -0.29 7.08
N ALA A 48 5.48 -0.84 8.02
CA ALA A 48 4.87 -0.07 9.09
C ALA A 48 5.91 0.66 9.95
N ASP A 49 5.54 1.81 10.51
CA ASP A 49 6.36 2.59 11.44
C ASP A 49 7.71 3.08 10.86
N ASN A 50 7.76 3.58 9.62
CA ASN A 50 9.01 3.98 8.97
C ASN A 50 9.09 5.46 8.55
N GLU A 51 8.12 6.28 8.92
CA GLU A 51 8.04 7.69 8.50
C GLU A 51 7.95 7.89 6.97
N ILE A 52 7.44 6.89 6.24
CA ILE A 52 7.28 6.96 4.79
C ILE A 52 6.30 8.07 4.43
N THR A 53 6.68 8.93 3.49
CA THR A 53 5.84 10.02 2.99
C THR A 53 5.25 9.68 1.62
N ASP A 54 4.53 10.62 1.02
CA ASP A 54 4.00 10.46 -0.34
C ASP A 54 5.10 10.21 -1.39
N ASP A 55 6.33 10.69 -1.16
CA ASP A 55 7.46 10.47 -2.07
C ASP A 55 7.98 9.02 -1.98
N GLY A 56 8.03 8.44 -0.79
CA GLY A 56 8.31 7.01 -0.61
C GLY A 56 7.22 6.14 -1.23
N VAL A 57 5.95 6.55 -1.12
CA VAL A 57 4.83 5.87 -1.80
C VAL A 57 4.97 5.97 -3.31
N GLN A 58 5.40 7.10 -3.87
CA GLN A 58 5.66 7.22 -5.31
C GLN A 58 6.64 6.13 -5.77
N TYR A 59 7.77 5.95 -5.05
CA TYR A 59 8.70 4.88 -5.36
C TYR A 59 8.07 3.49 -5.25
N LEU A 60 7.28 3.19 -4.22
CA LEU A 60 6.59 1.90 -4.10
C LEU A 60 5.66 1.65 -5.28
N THR A 61 4.85 2.65 -5.66
CA THR A 61 3.90 2.50 -6.76
C THR A 61 4.59 2.29 -8.10
N ASP A 62 5.74 2.91 -8.33
CA ASP A 62 6.54 2.65 -9.54
C ASP A 62 7.02 1.20 -9.61
N GLY A 63 7.36 0.59 -8.48
CA GLY A 63 7.70 -0.84 -8.45
C GLY A 63 6.49 -1.77 -8.56
N LEU A 64 5.35 -1.39 -7.97
CA LEU A 64 4.10 -2.15 -8.06
C LEU A 64 3.55 -2.21 -9.49
N ARG A 65 3.93 -1.29 -10.39
CA ARG A 65 3.49 -1.32 -11.80
C ARG A 65 3.95 -2.58 -12.53
N THR A 66 5.09 -3.14 -12.14
CA THR A 66 5.70 -4.31 -12.81
C THR A 66 5.85 -5.50 -11.88
N ASN A 67 5.70 -5.32 -10.57
CA ASN A 67 5.75 -6.44 -9.63
C ASN A 67 4.45 -7.25 -9.67
N GLU A 68 4.58 -8.53 -10.04
CA GLU A 68 3.46 -9.46 -10.19
C GLU A 68 3.34 -10.47 -9.03
N THR A 69 4.14 -10.31 -7.95
CA THR A 69 4.25 -11.32 -6.89
C THR A 69 3.74 -10.84 -5.53
N LEU A 70 3.82 -9.53 -5.26
CA LEU A 70 3.42 -8.96 -4.00
C LEU A 70 1.90 -8.97 -3.86
N THR A 71 1.41 -9.65 -2.83
CA THR A 71 -0.01 -9.81 -2.52
C THR A 71 -0.42 -9.04 -1.26
N HIS A 72 0.54 -8.73 -0.37
CA HIS A 72 0.28 -8.00 0.88
C HIS A 72 1.29 -6.87 1.08
N LEU A 73 0.77 -5.68 1.39
CA LEU A 73 1.55 -4.50 1.70
C LEU A 73 1.01 -3.82 2.97
N TRP A 74 1.87 -3.68 3.98
CA TRP A 74 1.58 -2.90 5.18
C TRP A 74 2.39 -1.61 5.18
N LEU A 75 1.68 -0.50 5.30
CA LEU A 75 2.18 0.87 5.39
C LEU A 75 1.57 1.58 6.61
N ASP A 76 1.15 0.82 7.61
CA ASP A 76 0.54 1.34 8.83
C ASP A 76 1.50 2.31 9.55
N ASN A 77 0.94 3.33 10.21
CA ASN A 77 1.68 4.33 11.00
C ASN A 77 2.86 4.98 10.25
N ASN A 78 2.58 5.53 9.07
CA ASN A 78 3.50 6.34 8.28
C ASN A 78 2.95 7.78 8.14
N LYS A 79 3.57 8.59 7.27
CA LYS A 79 3.20 10.00 7.01
C LYS A 79 2.51 10.13 5.65
N ILE A 80 1.72 9.14 5.26
CA ILE A 80 1.01 9.12 3.96
C ILE A 80 -0.18 10.06 4.02
N SER A 81 -0.30 10.95 3.04
CA SER A 81 -1.43 11.85 2.88
C SER A 81 -2.42 11.34 1.83
N ASN A 82 -3.50 12.09 1.59
CA ASN A 82 -4.40 11.85 0.47
C ASN A 82 -3.66 11.73 -0.88
N LYS A 83 -2.55 12.44 -1.09
CA LYS A 83 -1.75 12.36 -2.32
C LYS A 83 -1.11 10.97 -2.47
N GLY A 84 -0.45 10.47 -1.44
CA GLY A 84 0.11 9.12 -1.46
C GLY A 84 -0.97 8.04 -1.60
N MET A 85 -2.12 8.22 -0.93
CA MET A 85 -3.25 7.32 -1.10
C MET A 85 -3.79 7.29 -2.53
N GLN A 86 -3.86 8.45 -3.20
CA GLN A 86 -4.23 8.52 -4.61
C GLN A 86 -3.24 7.77 -5.51
N LEU A 87 -1.93 7.88 -5.25
CA LEU A 87 -0.91 7.14 -6.00
C LEU A 87 -1.08 5.63 -5.86
N LEU A 88 -1.34 5.13 -4.64
CA LEU A 88 -1.61 3.72 -4.38
C LEU A 88 -2.84 3.23 -5.15
N ILE A 89 -3.91 4.02 -5.16
CA ILE A 89 -5.14 3.66 -5.86
C ILE A 89 -4.95 3.68 -7.38
N ASP A 90 -4.27 4.69 -7.90
CA ASP A 90 -3.99 4.80 -9.33
C ASP A 90 -3.23 3.58 -9.85
N VAL A 91 -2.21 3.10 -9.12
CA VAL A 91 -1.47 1.91 -9.54
C VAL A 91 -2.33 0.64 -9.45
N LEU A 92 -3.17 0.51 -8.42
CA LEU A 92 -4.07 -0.64 -8.26
C LEU A 92 -5.13 -0.70 -9.37
N ILE A 93 -5.64 0.45 -9.80
CA ILE A 93 -6.64 0.50 -10.86
C ILE A 93 -6.01 0.27 -12.24
N LYS A 94 -4.82 0.85 -12.50
CA LYS A 94 -4.25 0.93 -13.85
C LYS A 94 -3.27 -0.18 -14.19
N ASN A 95 -2.57 -0.74 -13.21
CA ASN A 95 -1.38 -1.55 -13.47
C ASN A 95 -1.32 -2.84 -12.65
N ASN A 96 -1.63 -2.79 -11.35
CA ASN A 96 -1.38 -3.90 -10.45
C ASN A 96 -2.66 -4.71 -10.18
N THR A 97 -2.64 -5.98 -10.60
CA THR A 97 -3.73 -6.96 -10.37
C THR A 97 -3.33 -8.08 -9.40
N THR A 98 -2.15 -8.00 -8.79
CA THR A 98 -1.65 -9.02 -7.85
C THR A 98 -1.92 -8.64 -6.39
N LEU A 99 -1.80 -7.35 -6.04
CA LEU A 99 -1.96 -6.91 -4.66
C LEU A 99 -3.41 -7.12 -4.22
N SER A 100 -3.57 -7.94 -3.18
CA SER A 100 -4.87 -8.33 -2.64
C SER A 100 -5.13 -7.76 -1.24
N ASN A 101 -4.09 -7.32 -0.52
CA ASN A 101 -4.21 -6.77 0.83
C ASN A 101 -3.35 -5.51 0.98
N LEU A 102 -4.00 -4.39 1.29
CA LEU A 102 -3.36 -3.11 1.56
C LEU A 102 -3.76 -2.59 2.93
N HIS A 103 -2.77 -2.30 3.77
CA HIS A 103 -2.98 -1.72 5.09
C HIS A 103 -2.25 -0.38 5.19
N VAL A 104 -2.99 0.68 5.50
CA VAL A 104 -2.49 2.06 5.65
C VAL A 104 -3.06 2.69 6.92
N ARG A 105 -3.32 1.90 7.98
CA ARG A 105 -3.89 2.41 9.23
C ARG A 105 -2.97 3.44 9.87
N GLU A 106 -3.51 4.25 10.78
CA GLU A 106 -2.75 5.27 11.52
C GLU A 106 -2.07 6.34 10.65
N ASN A 107 -2.35 6.43 9.35
CA ASN A 107 -1.89 7.52 8.48
C ASN A 107 -2.85 8.73 8.63
N LYS A 108 -2.59 9.56 9.65
CA LYS A 108 -3.49 10.66 10.08
C LYS A 108 -3.70 11.77 9.04
N LEU A 109 -2.96 11.77 7.94
CA LEU A 109 -3.10 12.75 6.85
C LEU A 109 -4.03 12.27 5.72
N ILE A 110 -4.61 11.07 5.86
CA ILE A 110 -5.68 10.57 4.98
C ILE A 110 -7.02 10.98 5.59
N ASP A 111 -7.74 11.86 4.89
CA ASP A 111 -9.03 12.42 5.33
C ASP A 111 -10.13 12.20 4.27
N ASP A 112 -11.31 12.79 4.47
CA ASP A 112 -12.48 12.61 3.59
C ASP A 112 -12.23 12.97 2.12
N SER A 113 -11.18 13.74 1.81
CA SER A 113 -10.77 14.02 0.42
C SER A 113 -10.39 12.74 -0.32
N SER A 114 -10.04 11.67 0.40
CA SER A 114 -9.71 10.36 -0.15
C SER A 114 -10.91 9.53 -0.61
N ILE A 115 -12.13 9.89 -0.21
CA ILE A 115 -13.31 9.08 -0.47
C ILE A 115 -13.55 8.94 -1.97
N SER A 116 -13.38 10.01 -2.74
CA SER A 116 -13.69 10.00 -4.19
C SER A 116 -12.88 8.96 -4.95
N PHE A 117 -11.57 8.88 -4.70
CA PHE A 117 -10.71 7.89 -5.35
C PHE A 117 -10.84 6.49 -4.73
N LEU A 118 -11.22 6.36 -3.45
CA LEU A 118 -11.56 5.07 -2.85
C LEU A 118 -12.80 4.46 -3.51
N MET A 119 -13.80 5.28 -3.82
CA MET A 119 -14.98 4.86 -4.58
C MET A 119 -14.60 4.39 -5.99
N ASP A 120 -13.74 5.13 -6.70
CA ASP A 120 -13.26 4.71 -8.03
C ASP A 120 -12.50 3.37 -7.96
N MET A 121 -11.70 3.16 -6.91
CA MET A 121 -11.02 1.89 -6.66
C MET A 121 -12.00 0.75 -6.45
N PHE A 122 -13.03 0.95 -5.61
CA PHE A 122 -14.06 -0.06 -5.39
C PHE A 122 -14.79 -0.43 -6.68
N GLU A 123 -15.03 0.50 -7.59
CA GLU A 123 -15.69 0.20 -8.86
C GLU A 123 -14.79 -0.56 -9.85
N ARG A 124 -13.50 -0.22 -9.91
CA ARG A 124 -12.62 -0.61 -11.01
C ARG A 124 -11.57 -1.65 -10.67
N ASN A 125 -11.14 -1.74 -9.41
CA ASN A 125 -10.19 -2.75 -8.99
C ASN A 125 -10.93 -4.02 -8.51
N HIS A 126 -10.44 -5.18 -8.95
CA HIS A 126 -11.02 -6.48 -8.62
C HIS A 126 -10.01 -7.43 -7.95
N SER A 127 -8.75 -7.00 -7.83
CA SER A 127 -7.67 -7.78 -7.19
C SER A 127 -7.61 -7.56 -5.69
N LEU A 128 -7.82 -6.32 -5.24
CA LEU A 128 -7.80 -5.95 -3.83
C LEU A 128 -9.02 -6.56 -3.13
N LYS A 129 -8.75 -7.32 -2.08
CA LYS A 129 -9.75 -8.00 -1.25
C LYS A 129 -9.81 -7.40 0.15
N THR A 130 -8.70 -6.84 0.64
CA THR A 130 -8.65 -6.20 1.96
C THR A 130 -8.06 -4.81 1.84
N LEU A 131 -8.77 -3.82 2.41
CA LEU A 131 -8.25 -2.48 2.66
C LEU A 131 -8.43 -2.15 4.14
N SER A 132 -7.35 -1.73 4.80
CA SER A 132 -7.43 -1.21 6.17
C SER A 132 -6.96 0.23 6.23
N ILE A 133 -7.88 1.14 6.57
CA ILE A 133 -7.64 2.58 6.73
C ILE A 133 -8.13 3.07 8.11
N SER A 134 -8.26 2.16 9.09
CA SER A 134 -8.60 2.46 10.48
C SER A 134 -7.64 3.46 11.09
N ASN A 135 -8.18 4.30 11.97
CA ASN A 135 -7.44 5.36 12.65
C ASN A 135 -6.78 6.37 11.70
N CYS A 136 -7.26 6.52 10.45
CA CYS A 136 -7.02 7.70 9.62
C CYS A 136 -7.96 8.86 10.02
N ALA A 137 -7.82 10.04 9.42
CA ALA A 137 -8.61 11.23 9.71
C ALA A 137 -9.96 11.30 8.95
N LEU A 138 -10.56 10.14 8.68
CA LEU A 138 -11.89 10.05 8.07
C LEU A 138 -12.98 10.43 9.08
N SER A 139 -13.92 11.28 8.66
CA SER A 139 -15.10 11.57 9.45
C SER A 139 -16.02 10.36 9.54
N GLU A 140 -16.89 10.33 10.55
CA GLU A 140 -17.91 9.27 10.67
C GLU A 140 -18.83 9.21 9.44
N ARG A 141 -19.08 10.36 8.81
CA ARG A 141 -19.81 10.42 7.53
C ARG A 141 -19.01 9.76 6.42
N GLY A 142 -17.71 10.06 6.32
CA GLY A 142 -16.83 9.45 5.33
C GLY A 142 -16.77 7.93 5.47
N LYS A 143 -16.62 7.43 6.70
CA LYS A 143 -16.68 6.00 7.01
C LYS A 143 -18.01 5.37 6.63
N ALA A 144 -19.14 6.03 6.91
CA ALA A 144 -20.46 5.52 6.55
C ALA A 144 -20.60 5.34 5.03
N ILE A 145 -20.14 6.32 4.24
CA ILE A 145 -20.15 6.25 2.76
C ILE A 145 -19.35 5.04 2.27
N LEU A 146 -18.13 4.85 2.79
CA LEU A 146 -17.28 3.73 2.36
C LEU A 146 -17.86 2.36 2.76
N LYS A 147 -18.46 2.24 3.96
CA LYS A 147 -19.16 1.03 4.42
C LYS A 147 -20.37 0.71 3.54
N GLU A 148 -21.15 1.73 3.16
CA GLU A 148 -22.28 1.55 2.24
C GLU A 148 -21.81 1.09 0.86
N ALA A 149 -20.75 1.70 0.33
CA ALA A 149 -20.19 1.38 -0.99
C ALA A 149 -19.75 -0.09 -1.13
N ILE A 150 -19.18 -0.67 -0.07
CA ILE A 150 -18.74 -2.07 -0.08
C ILE A 150 -19.80 -3.06 0.41
N SER A 151 -20.98 -2.60 0.88
CA SER A 151 -22.04 -3.47 1.40
C SER A 151 -22.55 -4.51 0.38
N THR A 152 -22.43 -4.20 -0.91
CA THR A 152 -22.81 -5.09 -2.01
C THR A 152 -21.66 -5.99 -2.48
N LYS A 153 -20.43 -5.79 -1.96
CA LYS A 153 -19.23 -6.54 -2.33
C LYS A 153 -18.98 -7.68 -1.34
N GLN A 154 -19.54 -8.86 -1.64
CA GLN A 154 -19.54 -10.03 -0.75
C GLN A 154 -18.16 -10.61 -0.37
N GLU A 155 -17.06 -10.09 -0.92
CA GLU A 155 -15.68 -10.58 -0.66
C GLU A 155 -14.69 -9.48 -0.28
N PHE A 156 -15.14 -8.22 -0.17
CA PHE A 156 -14.25 -7.12 0.16
C PHE A 156 -14.27 -6.82 1.67
N ASN A 157 -13.11 -6.92 2.30
CA ASN A 157 -12.93 -6.61 3.71
C ASN A 157 -12.40 -5.18 3.87
N LEU A 158 -13.21 -4.31 4.47
CA LEU A 158 -12.85 -2.92 4.77
C LEU A 158 -12.79 -2.72 6.29
N ASP A 159 -11.61 -2.41 6.80
CA ASP A 159 -11.35 -2.12 8.22
C ASP A 159 -11.20 -0.61 8.41
N ILE A 160 -12.25 0.06 8.98
CA ILE A 160 -12.39 1.52 9.18
C ILE A 160 -13.21 1.95 10.40
#